data_AF-A0A950NEB2-F1
#
_entry.id   AF-A0A950NEB2-F1
#
_cell.length_a   1.000
_cell.length_b   1.000
_cell.length_c   1.000
_cell.angle_alpha   90.00
_cell.angle_beta   90.00
_cell.angle_gamma   90.00
#
_symmetry.space_group_name_H-M   'P 1'
#
loop_
_entity.id
_entity.type
_entity.pdbx_description
1 polymer ?
#
loop_
_entity_poly.entity_id
_entity_poly.type
_entity_poly.pdbx_seq_one_letter_code
_entity_poly.pdbx_strand_id
1 'polypeptide(L)'
;MILMALEAFHESGSVELLRRKGQKSTERVGDFKEPKYTPSLQIQSFIQGLVKPLQEEQTRQGGWRYGRGFGLVGSDEDVSCTQIVLLGLKSATRMKSTVDPTAFRKAMDFVLRSQEKDGPKVERPADFSPGDRGTYASLGSDRARGWAYIKSGSKPEEEKVCGSMTCAGIGSLLICKSILGKALGKKGGDDVDQCIYDGFAWLSTHWSVTENPVQGKARHFYHLYGTERVATLGLFEKISGHSWYREGADVLLAGQKADGSWDNKDEIAPTETLDTCYALLFLKRGTAPVGDVITGRTEAKPDSK
;
A
#
# COMPACT_ATOMS: atom_id res chain seq x y z
N MET A 1 -2.67 12.23 4.84
CA MET A 1 -4.13 11.98 4.71
C MET A 1 -4.85 13.00 3.83
N ILE A 2 -4.62 14.32 3.96
CA ILE A 2 -5.37 15.36 3.21
C ILE A 2 -5.35 15.15 1.68
N LEU A 3 -4.19 14.85 1.10
CA LEU A 3 -4.06 14.63 -0.35
C LEU A 3 -4.91 13.45 -0.86
N MET A 4 -4.97 12.35 -0.10
CA MET A 4 -5.82 11.19 -0.43
C MET A 4 -7.31 11.55 -0.31
N ALA A 5 -7.70 12.32 0.71
CA ALA A 5 -9.08 12.75 0.89
C ALA A 5 -9.57 13.69 -0.24
N LEU A 6 -8.71 14.63 -0.66
CA LEU A 6 -8.99 15.50 -1.81
C LEU A 6 -9.16 14.69 -3.10
N GLU A 7 -8.30 13.69 -3.31
CA GLU A 7 -8.39 12.81 -4.46
C GLU A 7 -9.71 12.05 -4.48
N ALA A 8 -10.10 11.43 -3.36
CA ALA A 8 -11.36 10.70 -3.23
C ALA A 8 -12.60 11.60 -3.46
N PHE A 9 -12.54 12.87 -3.05
CA PHE A 9 -13.57 13.86 -3.34
C PHE A 9 -13.71 14.13 -4.84
N HIS A 10 -12.59 14.30 -5.55
CA HIS A 10 -12.60 14.52 -7.01
C HIS A 10 -13.03 13.28 -7.80
N GLU A 11 -12.65 12.09 -7.34
CA GLU A 11 -13.12 10.82 -7.90
C GLU A 11 -14.64 10.68 -7.79
N SER A 12 -15.19 10.91 -6.60
CA SER A 12 -16.63 10.83 -6.34
C SER A 12 -17.44 11.76 -7.24
N GLY A 13 -16.97 13.01 -7.42
CA GLY A 13 -17.60 13.96 -8.34
C GLY A 13 -17.54 13.52 -9.81
N SER A 14 -16.46 12.85 -10.21
CA SER A 14 -16.27 12.35 -11.58
C SER A 14 -17.20 11.18 -11.88
N VAL A 15 -17.35 10.24 -10.93
CA VAL A 15 -18.27 9.10 -11.02
C VAL A 15 -19.73 9.57 -11.12
N GLU A 16 -20.14 10.53 -10.29
CA GLU A 16 -21.49 11.10 -10.33
C GLU A 16 -21.77 11.78 -11.68
N LEU A 17 -20.78 12.46 -12.26
CA LEU A 17 -20.91 13.09 -13.57
C LEU A 17 -21.06 12.06 -14.71
N LEU A 18 -20.32 10.95 -14.65
CA LEU A 18 -20.47 9.82 -15.60
C LEU A 18 -21.85 9.19 -15.48
N ARG A 19 -22.32 8.94 -14.26
CA ARG A 19 -23.66 8.40 -13.98
C ARG A 19 -24.75 9.30 -14.55
N ARG A 20 -24.64 10.63 -14.37
CA ARG A 20 -25.58 11.61 -14.96
C ARG A 20 -25.60 11.58 -16.50
N LYS A 21 -24.50 11.18 -17.13
CA LYS A 21 -24.38 11.01 -18.59
C LYS A 21 -24.83 9.62 -19.08
N GLY A 22 -25.36 8.77 -18.20
CA GLY A 22 -25.75 7.40 -18.54
C GLY A 22 -24.56 6.47 -18.86
N GLN A 23 -23.33 6.90 -18.55
CA GLN A 23 -22.12 6.12 -18.78
C GLN A 23 -21.82 5.25 -17.56
N LYS A 24 -21.53 3.97 -17.78
CA LYS A 24 -21.04 3.07 -16.72
C LYS A 24 -19.53 3.17 -16.60
N SER A 25 -19.03 3.27 -15.37
CA SER A 25 -17.62 2.93 -15.09
C SER A 25 -17.49 1.41 -15.23
N THR A 26 -16.93 0.93 -16.33
CA THR A 26 -16.61 -0.48 -16.51
C THR A 26 -15.12 -0.66 -16.32
N GLU A 27 -14.67 -0.79 -15.08
CA GLU A 27 -13.32 -1.25 -14.79
C GLU A 27 -13.35 -2.78 -14.73
N ARG A 28 -12.89 -3.45 -15.79
CA ARG A 28 -12.55 -4.87 -15.69
C ARG A 28 -11.21 -4.98 -14.98
N VAL A 29 -11.06 -5.99 -14.12
CA VAL A 29 -9.77 -6.37 -13.52
C VAL A 29 -8.76 -6.55 -14.68
N GLY A 30 -7.70 -5.72 -14.70
CA GLY A 30 -6.63 -5.76 -15.73
C GLY A 30 -6.69 -4.71 -16.86
N ASP A 31 -7.74 -3.88 -16.94
CA ASP A 31 -7.84 -2.76 -17.92
C ASP A 31 -7.66 -1.37 -17.30
N PHE A 32 -7.18 -1.31 -16.05
CA PHE A 32 -7.09 -0.08 -15.28
C PHE A 32 -6.00 0.87 -15.83
N LYS A 33 -6.43 2.02 -16.36
CA LYS A 33 -5.58 3.20 -16.51
C LYS A 33 -5.83 4.12 -15.33
N GLU A 34 -4.76 4.50 -14.63
CA GLU A 34 -4.87 5.34 -13.45
C GLU A 34 -5.59 6.67 -13.79
N PRO A 35 -6.79 6.93 -13.23
CA PRO A 35 -7.55 8.13 -13.54
C PRO A 35 -6.80 9.37 -13.07
N LYS A 36 -6.88 10.43 -13.88
CA LYS A 36 -6.28 11.73 -13.59
C LYS A 36 -7.38 12.78 -13.45
N TYR A 37 -7.29 13.58 -12.40
CA TYR A 37 -8.24 14.63 -12.06
C TYR A 37 -7.60 15.98 -12.32
N THR A 38 -8.41 16.98 -12.70
CA THR A 38 -7.94 18.35 -12.92
C THR A 38 -8.70 19.28 -11.97
N PRO A 39 -8.22 19.48 -10.74
CA PRO A 39 -8.83 20.42 -9.80
C PRO A 39 -8.74 21.87 -10.29
N SER A 40 -9.49 22.77 -9.65
CA SER A 40 -9.38 24.22 -9.89
C SER A 40 -7.98 24.74 -9.54
N LEU A 41 -7.59 25.89 -10.09
CA LEU A 41 -6.28 26.49 -9.80
C LEU A 41 -6.06 26.72 -8.31
N GLN A 42 -7.10 27.14 -7.58
CA GLN A 42 -7.04 27.33 -6.13
C GLN A 42 -6.72 26.01 -5.40
N ILE A 43 -7.37 24.91 -5.79
CA ILE A 43 -7.10 23.59 -5.20
C ILE A 43 -5.71 23.10 -5.61
N GLN A 44 -5.27 23.33 -6.84
CA GLN A 44 -3.90 23.00 -7.27
C GLN A 44 -2.85 23.76 -6.46
N SER A 45 -3.04 25.06 -6.21
CA SER A 45 -2.15 25.84 -5.34
C SER A 45 -2.13 25.30 -3.91
N PHE A 46 -3.29 24.89 -3.37
CA PHE A 46 -3.38 24.26 -2.05
C PHE A 46 -2.63 22.91 -2.01
N ILE A 47 -2.84 22.05 -3.00
CA ILE A 47 -2.13 20.77 -3.13
C ILE A 47 -0.61 21.01 -3.20
N GLN A 48 -0.16 21.96 -4.01
CA GLN A 48 1.26 22.28 -4.12
C GLN A 48 1.85 22.79 -2.80
N GLY A 49 1.06 23.55 -2.03
CA GLY A 49 1.41 23.98 -0.66
C GLY A 49 1.58 22.82 0.32
N LEU A 50 0.95 21.67 0.08
CA LEU A 50 1.14 20.45 0.87
C LEU A 50 2.30 19.59 0.33
N VAL A 51 2.45 19.49 -0.99
CA VAL A 51 3.51 18.69 -1.64
C VAL A 51 4.90 19.25 -1.33
N LYS A 52 5.06 20.58 -1.35
CA LYS A 52 6.37 21.23 -1.18
C LYS A 52 7.01 20.89 0.17
N PRO A 53 6.35 21.08 1.34
CA PRO A 53 6.93 20.68 2.62
C PRO A 53 7.27 19.19 2.70
N LEU A 54 6.43 18.31 2.15
CA LEU A 54 6.71 16.88 2.14
C LEU A 54 8.01 16.56 1.41
N GLN A 55 8.32 17.23 0.30
CA GLN A 55 9.58 17.03 -0.40
C GLN A 55 10.78 17.65 0.33
N GLU A 56 10.58 18.80 0.98
CA GLU A 56 11.61 19.50 1.75
C GLU A 56 11.98 18.77 3.05
N GLU A 57 11.03 18.06 3.65
CA GLU A 57 11.21 17.28 4.89
C GLU A 57 11.71 15.86 4.65
N GLN A 58 11.83 15.41 3.39
CA GLN A 58 12.40 14.11 3.09
C GLN A 58 13.85 14.03 3.58
N THR A 59 14.19 12.97 4.28
CA THR A 59 15.55 12.79 4.80
C THR A 59 16.55 12.61 3.67
N ARG A 60 17.85 12.79 3.96
CA ARG A 60 18.92 12.47 3.00
C ARG A 60 18.94 11.01 2.58
N GLN A 61 18.47 10.11 3.46
CA GLN A 61 18.43 8.67 3.21
C GLN A 61 17.15 8.24 2.46
N GLY A 62 16.12 9.07 2.46
CA GLY A 62 15.00 9.00 1.53
C GLY A 62 13.65 8.69 2.15
N GLY A 63 13.58 8.35 3.43
CA GLY A 63 12.33 8.17 4.15
C GLY A 63 11.78 9.46 4.76
N TRP A 64 10.72 9.28 5.52
CA TRP A 64 10.08 10.30 6.35
C TRP A 64 9.82 9.76 7.75
N ARG A 65 9.70 10.67 8.71
CA ARG A 65 9.21 10.41 10.07
C ARG A 65 8.32 11.57 10.52
N TYR A 66 7.75 11.47 11.72
CA TYR A 66 7.01 12.57 12.33
C TYR A 66 7.86 13.86 12.38
N GLY A 67 7.22 15.00 12.10
CA GLY A 67 7.91 16.28 11.95
C GLY A 67 8.59 16.78 13.23
N ARG A 68 9.33 17.88 13.09
CA ARG A 68 10.24 18.48 14.12
C ARG A 68 9.63 18.77 15.50
N GLY A 69 8.32 18.69 15.66
CA GLY A 69 7.61 18.87 16.94
C GLY A 69 7.49 17.60 17.80
N PHE A 70 7.89 16.43 17.28
CA PHE A 70 7.89 15.17 18.02
C PHE A 70 9.30 14.86 18.52
N GLY A 71 9.43 14.53 19.81
CA GLY A 71 10.68 13.99 20.36
C GLY A 71 10.92 12.61 19.79
N LEU A 72 11.76 12.51 18.74
CA LEU A 72 12.09 11.24 18.10
C LEU A 72 13.17 10.51 18.90
N VAL A 73 13.01 9.19 19.03
CA VAL A 73 14.06 8.30 19.53
C VAL A 73 14.26 7.19 18.49
N GLY A 74 15.50 6.95 18.08
CA GLY A 74 15.84 6.00 17.01
C GLY A 74 16.06 6.69 15.67
N SER A 75 15.75 5.99 14.57
CA SER A 75 15.98 6.49 13.20
C SER A 75 15.21 7.77 12.86
N ASP A 76 15.76 8.64 12.01
CA ASP A 76 15.06 9.85 11.51
C ASP A 76 13.97 9.54 10.46
N GLU A 77 13.78 8.27 10.13
CA GLU A 77 12.87 7.78 9.10
C GLU A 77 12.24 6.44 9.53
N ASP A 78 11.02 6.20 9.08
CA ASP A 78 10.32 4.94 9.34
C ASP A 78 9.48 4.50 8.13
N VAL A 79 9.14 3.21 8.07
CA VAL A 79 8.42 2.63 6.92
C VAL A 79 6.96 3.10 6.88
N SER A 80 6.35 3.38 8.05
CA SER A 80 4.95 3.79 8.16
C SER A 80 4.70 5.20 7.63
N CYS A 81 5.43 6.20 8.11
CA CYS A 81 5.38 7.57 7.64
C CYS A 81 5.74 7.64 6.16
N THR A 82 6.78 6.93 5.74
CA THR A 82 7.21 6.90 4.34
C THR A 82 6.09 6.44 3.41
N GLN A 83 5.38 5.34 3.73
CA GLN A 83 4.27 4.90 2.88
C GLN A 83 3.11 5.91 2.82
N ILE A 84 2.81 6.60 3.93
CA ILE A 84 1.71 7.57 3.98
C ILE A 84 2.04 8.80 3.14
N VAL A 85 3.31 9.24 3.15
CA VAL A 85 3.77 10.31 2.28
C VAL A 85 3.72 9.87 0.82
N LEU A 86 4.18 8.65 0.48
CA LEU A 86 4.11 8.12 -0.89
C LEU A 86 2.68 8.05 -1.42
N LEU A 87 1.72 7.62 -0.60
CA LEU A 87 0.30 7.64 -0.94
C LEU A 87 -0.18 9.07 -1.24
N GLY A 88 0.17 10.03 -0.38
CA GLY A 88 -0.18 11.44 -0.59
C GLY A 88 0.43 12.03 -1.87
N LEU A 89 1.71 11.77 -2.11
CA LEU A 89 2.40 12.22 -3.32
C LEU A 89 1.80 11.57 -4.57
N LYS A 90 1.48 10.27 -4.53
CA LYS A 90 0.74 9.58 -5.61
C LYS A 90 -0.60 10.26 -5.89
N SER A 91 -1.40 10.53 -4.86
CA SER A 91 -2.66 11.26 -4.99
C SER A 91 -2.45 12.63 -5.64
N ALA A 92 -1.40 13.36 -5.26
CA ALA A 92 -1.05 14.63 -5.89
C ALA A 92 -0.71 14.48 -7.38
N THR A 93 0.01 13.42 -7.79
CA THR A 93 0.25 13.14 -9.22
C THR A 93 -1.04 12.83 -9.98
N ARG A 94 -2.01 12.15 -9.35
CA ARG A 94 -3.32 11.89 -9.95
C ARG A 94 -4.13 13.16 -10.13
N MET A 95 -3.93 14.13 -9.24
CA MET A 95 -4.52 15.47 -9.34
C MET A 95 -3.69 16.47 -10.17
N LYS A 96 -2.73 15.98 -10.98
CA LYS A 96 -1.85 16.76 -11.87
C LYS A 96 -0.98 17.80 -11.17
N SER A 97 -0.72 17.65 -9.87
CA SER A 97 0.28 18.45 -9.17
C SER A 97 1.68 18.05 -9.60
N THR A 98 2.60 19.02 -9.60
CA THR A 98 4.02 18.75 -9.85
C THR A 98 4.65 18.11 -8.62
N VAL A 99 5.10 16.87 -8.77
CA VAL A 99 5.87 16.13 -7.77
C VAL A 99 7.19 15.70 -8.40
N ASP A 100 8.29 15.92 -7.70
CA ASP A 100 9.63 15.53 -8.12
C ASP A 100 9.78 14.00 -8.06
N PRO A 101 10.02 13.30 -9.19
CA PRO A 101 10.19 11.86 -9.20
C PRO A 101 11.41 11.38 -8.39
N THR A 102 12.38 12.25 -8.08
CA THR A 102 13.52 11.89 -7.23
C THR A 102 13.09 11.58 -5.79
N ALA A 103 11.98 12.16 -5.32
CA ALA A 103 11.42 11.84 -4.01
C ALA A 103 10.99 10.37 -3.93
N PHE A 104 10.31 9.87 -4.97
CA PHE A 104 9.93 8.45 -5.07
C PHE A 104 11.14 7.53 -5.17
N ARG A 105 12.18 7.92 -5.92
CA ARG A 105 13.41 7.12 -6.03
C ARG A 105 14.11 6.98 -4.67
N LYS A 106 14.31 8.08 -3.96
CA LYS A 106 14.94 8.06 -2.62
C LYS A 106 14.14 7.21 -1.64
N ALA A 107 12.81 7.35 -1.64
CA ALA A 107 11.92 6.57 -0.80
C ALA A 107 11.97 5.08 -1.13
N MET A 108 11.97 4.72 -2.41
CA MET A 108 12.14 3.35 -2.88
C MET A 108 13.46 2.77 -2.37
N ASP A 109 14.57 3.50 -2.52
CA ASP A 109 15.88 3.04 -2.07
C ASP A 109 15.91 2.85 -0.54
N PHE A 110 15.27 3.73 0.23
CA PHE A 110 15.09 3.56 1.69
C PHE A 110 14.31 2.28 2.02
N VAL A 111 13.17 2.04 1.37
CA VAL A 111 12.31 0.89 1.62
C VAL A 111 13.02 -0.42 1.23
N LEU A 112 13.71 -0.46 0.09
CA LEU A 112 14.51 -1.62 -0.33
C LEU A 112 15.59 -1.96 0.71
N ARG A 113 16.31 -0.96 1.23
CA ARG A 113 17.35 -1.17 2.27
C ARG A 113 16.80 -1.54 3.65
N SER A 114 15.50 -1.35 3.86
CA SER A 114 14.82 -1.59 5.13
C SER A 114 14.15 -2.96 5.22
N GLN A 115 14.03 -3.69 4.10
CA GLN A 115 13.57 -5.07 4.13
C GLN A 115 14.59 -5.95 4.87
N GLU A 116 14.13 -7.03 5.50
CA GLU A 116 15.02 -8.04 6.06
C GLU A 116 16.06 -8.48 5.03
N LYS A 117 17.29 -8.75 5.50
CA LYS A 117 18.36 -9.24 4.64
C LYS A 117 18.16 -10.71 4.24
N ASP A 118 17.45 -11.45 5.06
CA ASP A 118 17.26 -12.88 4.91
C ASP A 118 15.88 -13.31 5.42
N GLY A 119 15.45 -14.51 5.04
CA GLY A 119 14.16 -15.10 5.39
C GLY A 119 14.07 -16.55 4.90
N PRO A 120 13.11 -17.35 5.40
CA PRO A 120 12.94 -18.72 4.93
C PRO A 120 12.49 -18.73 3.46
N LYS A 121 12.95 -19.74 2.71
CA LYS A 121 12.49 -19.96 1.33
C LYS A 121 11.02 -20.37 1.35
N VAL A 122 10.21 -19.75 0.49
CA VAL A 122 8.79 -20.08 0.36
C VAL A 122 8.58 -20.82 -0.96
N GLU A 123 7.91 -21.96 -0.86
CA GLU A 123 7.52 -22.73 -2.05
C GLU A 123 6.28 -22.10 -2.69
N ARG A 124 6.16 -22.28 -4.01
CA ARG A 124 5.01 -21.78 -4.75
C ARG A 124 3.75 -22.53 -4.28
N PRO A 125 2.64 -21.82 -4.01
CA PRO A 125 1.35 -22.45 -3.73
C PRO A 125 0.95 -23.44 -4.83
N ALA A 126 0.46 -24.61 -4.44
CA ALA A 126 0.17 -25.71 -5.37
C ALA A 126 -0.97 -25.38 -6.35
N ASP A 127 -1.85 -24.44 -5.99
CA ASP A 127 -2.98 -23.97 -6.78
C ASP A 127 -2.64 -22.74 -7.65
N PHE A 128 -1.40 -22.23 -7.62
CA PHE A 128 -1.01 -21.09 -8.45
C PHE A 128 -0.89 -21.46 -9.93
N SER A 129 -1.57 -20.67 -10.77
CA SER A 129 -1.39 -20.69 -12.22
C SER A 129 -0.61 -19.46 -12.68
N PRO A 130 0.43 -19.60 -13.53
CA PRO A 130 1.20 -18.46 -14.07
C PRO A 130 0.38 -17.40 -14.83
N GLY A 131 -0.88 -17.66 -15.15
CA GLY A 131 -1.82 -16.72 -15.75
C GLY A 131 -2.87 -16.15 -14.81
N ASP A 132 -2.93 -16.61 -13.55
CA ASP A 132 -3.87 -16.08 -12.55
C ASP A 132 -3.40 -14.71 -12.07
N ARG A 133 -4.05 -13.67 -12.60
CA ARG A 133 -3.79 -12.28 -12.21
C ARG A 133 -4.57 -11.85 -10.97
N GLY A 134 -5.56 -12.65 -10.56
CA GLY A 134 -6.36 -12.41 -9.37
C GLY A 134 -5.66 -12.87 -8.10
N THR A 135 -4.64 -13.72 -8.20
CA THR A 135 -3.92 -14.23 -7.02
C THR A 135 -2.47 -13.79 -7.04
N TYR A 136 -2.03 -13.12 -5.97
CA TYR A 136 -0.61 -13.01 -5.72
C TYR A 136 -0.06 -14.31 -5.16
N ALA A 137 1.04 -14.82 -5.70
CA ALA A 137 1.72 -16.00 -5.19
C ALA A 137 3.24 -15.90 -5.31
N SER A 138 3.94 -16.58 -4.41
CA SER A 138 5.38 -16.73 -4.51
C SER A 138 5.81 -17.47 -5.78
N LEU A 139 6.92 -17.06 -6.37
CA LEU A 139 7.56 -17.73 -7.49
C LEU A 139 8.24 -19.06 -7.11
N GLY A 140 8.29 -19.44 -5.83
CA GLY A 140 8.89 -20.69 -5.35
C GLY A 140 10.41 -20.63 -5.11
N SER A 141 11.01 -19.47 -5.40
CA SER A 141 12.40 -19.13 -5.03
C SER A 141 12.47 -17.91 -4.12
N ASP A 142 11.33 -17.34 -3.75
CA ASP A 142 11.27 -16.13 -2.92
C ASP A 142 11.63 -16.46 -1.48
N ARG A 143 12.08 -15.43 -0.77
CA ARG A 143 12.39 -15.52 0.65
C ARG A 143 11.34 -14.70 1.39
N ALA A 144 10.71 -15.26 2.43
CA ALA A 144 9.79 -14.50 3.27
C ALA A 144 10.57 -13.42 4.04
N ARG A 145 10.65 -12.21 3.47
CA ARG A 145 11.37 -11.05 4.03
C ARG A 145 10.39 -9.90 4.20
N GLY A 146 10.14 -9.51 5.44
CA GLY A 146 9.22 -8.43 5.78
C GLY A 146 9.93 -7.11 6.09
N TRP A 147 9.16 -6.19 6.68
CA TRP A 147 9.65 -4.91 7.16
C TRP A 147 9.28 -4.71 8.63
N ALA A 148 10.20 -4.09 9.37
CA ALA A 148 9.95 -3.52 10.69
C ALA A 148 9.50 -2.06 10.57
N TYR A 149 9.09 -1.45 11.69
CA TYR A 149 8.73 -0.03 11.70
C TYR A 149 9.98 0.82 11.47
N ILE A 150 11.07 0.51 12.17
CA ILE A 150 12.40 1.07 11.96
C ILE A 150 13.45 -0.03 11.96
N LYS A 151 14.58 0.22 11.30
CA LYS A 151 15.69 -0.75 11.25
C LYS A 151 16.49 -0.82 12.54
N SER A 152 16.57 0.30 13.26
CA SER A 152 17.24 0.40 14.55
C SER A 152 16.69 1.58 15.33
N GLY A 153 16.42 1.37 16.61
CA GLY A 153 15.99 2.39 17.56
C GLY A 153 16.25 1.98 19.01
N SER A 154 15.55 2.64 19.92
CA SER A 154 15.67 2.40 21.37
C SER A 154 14.64 1.40 21.90
N LYS A 155 13.71 0.99 21.05
CA LYS A 155 12.52 0.20 21.36
C LYS A 155 12.53 -1.08 20.52
N PRO A 156 12.85 -2.25 21.13
CA PRO A 156 12.95 -3.52 20.40
C PRO A 156 11.67 -3.90 19.63
N GLU A 157 10.50 -3.47 20.09
CA GLU A 157 9.22 -3.69 19.41
C GLU A 157 9.12 -2.97 18.06
N GLU A 158 9.78 -1.82 17.91
CA GLU A 158 9.80 -1.04 16.66
C GLU A 158 10.72 -1.67 15.61
N GLU A 159 11.67 -2.51 16.04
CA GLU A 159 12.59 -3.26 15.19
C GLU A 159 12.04 -4.62 14.75
N LYS A 160 10.90 -5.05 15.30
CA LYS A 160 10.25 -6.31 14.91
C LYS A 160 9.52 -6.16 13.60
N VAL A 161 9.79 -7.11 12.71
CA VAL A 161 9.04 -7.27 11.47
C VAL A 161 7.62 -7.72 11.79
N CYS A 162 6.64 -7.08 11.16
CA CYS A 162 5.22 -7.35 11.41
C CYS A 162 4.37 -7.18 10.15
N GLY A 163 3.11 -7.64 10.19
CA GLY A 163 2.25 -7.64 9.01
C GLY A 163 1.90 -6.24 8.53
N SER A 164 1.61 -5.31 9.43
CA SER A 164 1.31 -3.92 9.06
C SER A 164 2.47 -3.22 8.34
N MET A 165 3.70 -3.45 8.81
CA MET A 165 4.90 -2.85 8.20
C MET A 165 5.31 -3.57 6.92
N THR A 166 5.08 -4.88 6.83
CA THR A 166 5.28 -5.62 5.59
C THR A 166 4.33 -5.13 4.49
N CYS A 167 3.06 -4.88 4.81
CA CYS A 167 2.14 -4.21 3.90
C CYS A 167 2.63 -2.81 3.50
N ALA A 168 3.20 -2.06 4.46
CA ALA A 168 3.74 -0.73 4.21
C ALA A 168 4.90 -0.73 3.20
N GLY A 169 5.83 -1.68 3.34
CA GLY A 169 6.97 -1.85 2.44
C GLY A 169 6.50 -2.22 1.02
N ILE A 170 5.65 -3.24 0.90
CA ILE A 170 5.07 -3.66 -0.39
C ILE A 170 4.34 -2.50 -1.08
N GLY A 171 3.44 -1.82 -0.36
CA GLY A 171 2.67 -0.70 -0.92
C GLY A 171 3.56 0.44 -1.40
N SER A 172 4.61 0.76 -0.64
CA SER A 172 5.60 1.78 -1.03
C SER A 172 6.31 1.41 -2.33
N LEU A 173 6.75 0.16 -2.46
CA LEU A 173 7.46 -0.30 -3.66
C LEU A 173 6.54 -0.35 -4.88
N LEU A 174 5.28 -0.79 -4.73
CA LEU A 174 4.28 -0.76 -5.80
C LEU A 174 4.05 0.66 -6.33
N ILE A 175 3.92 1.64 -5.43
CA ILE A 175 3.73 3.05 -5.79
C ILE A 175 4.99 3.62 -6.47
N CYS A 176 6.17 3.40 -5.89
CA CYS A 176 7.40 3.90 -6.48
C CYS A 176 7.65 3.30 -7.86
N LYS A 177 7.40 2.00 -8.04
CA LYS A 177 7.55 1.33 -9.33
C LYS A 177 6.55 1.87 -10.35
N SER A 178 5.31 2.13 -9.97
CA SER A 178 4.30 2.69 -10.89
C SER A 178 4.69 4.10 -11.38
N ILE A 179 5.32 4.91 -10.53
CA ILE A 179 5.74 6.28 -10.86
C ILE A 179 7.04 6.29 -11.66
N LEU A 180 8.04 5.50 -11.24
CA LEU A 180 9.38 5.52 -11.85
C LEU A 180 9.44 4.74 -13.17
N GLY A 181 8.66 3.65 -13.28
CA GLY A 181 8.52 2.85 -14.49
C GLY A 181 9.86 2.53 -15.17
N LYS A 182 9.99 2.92 -16.44
CA LYS A 182 11.20 2.66 -17.25
C LYS A 182 12.47 3.31 -16.70
N ALA A 183 12.37 4.35 -15.88
CA ALA A 183 13.53 5.01 -15.28
C ALA A 183 14.28 4.10 -14.29
N LEU A 184 13.70 2.97 -13.88
CA LEU A 184 14.38 1.97 -13.06
C LEU A 184 15.43 1.16 -13.85
N GLY A 185 15.29 1.08 -15.17
CA GLY A 185 16.00 0.09 -15.98
C GLY A 185 15.58 -1.34 -15.63
N LYS A 186 16.10 -2.32 -16.38
CA LYS A 186 15.73 -3.73 -16.19
C LYS A 186 16.11 -4.22 -14.79
N LYS A 187 17.39 -4.08 -14.41
CA LYS A 187 17.90 -4.54 -13.12
C LYS A 187 17.16 -3.90 -11.94
N GLY A 188 16.95 -2.58 -11.95
CA GLY A 188 16.21 -1.91 -10.88
C GLY A 188 14.75 -2.35 -10.82
N GLY A 189 14.13 -2.64 -11.97
CA GLY A 189 12.78 -3.22 -12.03
C GLY A 189 12.72 -4.61 -11.42
N ASP A 190 13.68 -5.48 -11.75
CA ASP A 190 13.80 -6.86 -11.25
C ASP A 190 14.09 -6.89 -9.73
N ASP A 191 14.98 -6.01 -9.25
CA ASP A 191 15.31 -5.90 -7.82
C ASP A 191 14.08 -5.48 -6.98
N VAL A 192 13.28 -4.55 -7.50
CA VAL A 192 12.02 -4.12 -6.86
C VAL A 192 10.97 -5.23 -6.90
N ASP A 193 10.85 -5.94 -8.03
CA ASP A 193 9.96 -7.10 -8.14
C ASP A 193 10.28 -8.15 -7.09
N GLN A 194 11.54 -8.56 -6.98
CA GLN A 194 11.95 -9.57 -6.00
C GLN A 194 11.64 -9.13 -4.57
N CYS A 195 11.87 -7.86 -4.22
CA CYS A 195 11.53 -7.36 -2.90
C CYS A 195 10.02 -7.39 -2.62
N ILE A 196 9.19 -7.13 -3.64
CA ILE A 196 7.73 -7.24 -3.53
C ILE A 196 7.31 -8.71 -3.36
N TYR A 197 7.87 -9.63 -4.16
CA TYR A 197 7.68 -11.09 -4.03
C TYR A 197 8.02 -11.61 -2.65
N ASP A 198 9.16 -11.19 -2.12
CA ASP A 198 9.60 -11.58 -0.79
C ASP A 198 8.68 -11.05 0.32
N GLY A 199 8.14 -9.84 0.15
CA GLY A 199 7.18 -9.24 1.06
C GLY A 199 5.86 -10.01 1.11
N PHE A 200 5.31 -10.35 -0.04
CA PHE A 200 4.10 -11.15 -0.09
C PHE A 200 4.34 -12.60 0.35
N ALA A 201 5.53 -13.17 0.11
CA ALA A 201 5.92 -14.47 0.68
C ALA A 201 5.92 -14.41 2.22
N TRP A 202 6.35 -13.29 2.80
CA TRP A 202 6.22 -13.05 4.24
C TRP A 202 4.74 -13.00 4.68
N LEU A 203 3.89 -12.25 3.98
CA LEU A 203 2.45 -12.20 4.30
C LEU A 203 1.77 -13.56 4.17
N SER A 204 2.20 -14.38 3.22
CA SER A 204 1.63 -15.71 2.98
C SER A 204 1.98 -16.69 4.10
N THR A 205 3.18 -16.60 4.65
CA THR A 205 3.63 -17.43 5.77
C THR A 205 3.10 -16.97 7.12
N HIS A 206 2.62 -15.73 7.19
CA HIS A 206 2.11 -15.09 8.40
C HIS A 206 0.67 -14.60 8.20
N TRP A 207 -0.11 -15.27 7.34
CA TRP A 207 -1.42 -14.78 6.97
C TRP A 207 -2.34 -14.69 8.18
N SER A 208 -2.94 -13.51 8.39
CA SER A 208 -3.96 -13.30 9.39
C SER A 208 -4.88 -12.14 9.01
N VAL A 209 -6.16 -12.29 9.32
CA VAL A 209 -7.15 -11.21 9.30
C VAL A 209 -7.67 -10.88 10.71
N THR A 210 -7.28 -11.65 11.72
CA THR A 210 -7.77 -11.51 13.11
C THR A 210 -6.76 -10.84 14.04
N GLU A 211 -5.53 -10.62 13.59
CA GLU A 211 -4.48 -9.92 14.32
C GLU A 211 -3.48 -9.27 13.35
N ASN A 212 -2.60 -8.40 13.85
CA ASN A 212 -1.38 -7.99 13.17
C ASN A 212 -0.28 -9.03 13.45
N PRO A 213 0.18 -9.80 12.46
CA PRO A 213 1.19 -10.82 12.68
C PRO A 213 2.43 -10.27 13.40
N VAL A 214 2.93 -11.04 14.38
CA VAL A 214 4.01 -10.69 15.34
C VAL A 214 3.59 -9.67 16.43
N GLN A 215 2.59 -8.82 16.21
CA GLN A 215 2.14 -7.80 17.17
C GLN A 215 0.78 -8.10 17.83
N GLY A 216 0.10 -9.18 17.45
CA GLY A 216 -1.21 -9.54 18.01
C GLY A 216 -2.25 -8.45 17.70
N LYS A 217 -3.00 -8.00 18.71
CA LYS A 217 -4.04 -6.98 18.52
C LYS A 217 -3.52 -5.58 18.23
N ALA A 218 -2.28 -5.28 18.62
CA ALA A 218 -1.71 -3.96 18.38
C ALA A 218 -1.63 -3.69 16.87
N ARG A 219 -2.17 -2.54 16.44
CA ARG A 219 -2.21 -2.14 15.02
C ARG A 219 -2.98 -3.13 14.13
N HIS A 220 -3.91 -3.93 14.66
CA HIS A 220 -4.65 -4.92 13.87
C HIS A 220 -5.52 -4.29 12.78
N PHE A 221 -6.35 -3.29 13.08
CA PHE A 221 -7.15 -2.62 12.04
C PHE A 221 -6.27 -1.90 11.02
N TYR A 222 -5.15 -1.35 11.47
CA TYR A 222 -4.14 -0.78 10.59
C TYR A 222 -3.49 -1.82 9.67
N HIS A 223 -3.23 -3.04 10.17
CA HIS A 223 -2.79 -4.17 9.37
C HIS A 223 -3.84 -4.56 8.33
N LEU A 224 -5.11 -4.70 8.72
CA LEU A 224 -6.20 -4.98 7.77
C LEU A 224 -6.24 -3.94 6.65
N TYR A 225 -6.22 -2.64 6.99
CA TYR A 225 -6.15 -1.58 5.99
C TYR A 225 -4.86 -1.67 5.13
N GLY A 226 -3.73 -2.09 5.70
CA GLY A 226 -2.52 -2.40 4.95
C GLY A 226 -2.73 -3.53 3.93
N THR A 227 -3.38 -4.62 4.33
CA THR A 227 -3.71 -5.76 3.46
C THR A 227 -4.63 -5.36 2.31
N GLU A 228 -5.70 -4.61 2.58
CA GLU A 228 -6.56 -4.04 1.53
C GLU A 228 -5.74 -3.21 0.55
N ARG A 229 -4.87 -2.33 1.06
CA ARG A 229 -4.09 -1.43 0.23
C ARG A 229 -3.17 -2.17 -0.72
N VAL A 230 -2.38 -3.13 -0.23
CA VAL A 230 -1.42 -3.85 -1.08
C VAL A 230 -2.11 -4.75 -2.09
N ALA A 231 -3.22 -5.38 -1.70
CA ALA A 231 -4.02 -6.18 -2.61
C ALA A 231 -4.64 -5.32 -3.70
N THR A 232 -5.28 -4.21 -3.33
CA THR A 232 -5.92 -3.31 -4.30
C THR A 232 -4.91 -2.58 -5.19
N LEU A 233 -3.77 -2.13 -4.66
CA LEU A 233 -2.70 -1.52 -5.47
C LEU A 233 -2.28 -2.44 -6.64
N GLY A 234 -2.09 -3.73 -6.35
CA GLY A 234 -1.69 -4.73 -7.32
C GLY A 234 -2.82 -5.46 -8.05
N LEU A 235 -4.09 -5.08 -7.84
CA LEU A 235 -5.28 -5.73 -8.41
C LEU A 235 -5.44 -7.22 -8.05
N PHE A 236 -5.01 -7.61 -6.85
CA PHE A 236 -5.15 -8.98 -6.36
C PHE A 236 -6.49 -9.17 -5.65
N GLU A 237 -7.24 -10.20 -6.04
CA GLU A 237 -8.42 -10.71 -5.33
C GLU A 237 -8.06 -11.69 -4.22
N LYS A 238 -6.89 -12.34 -4.34
CA LYS A 238 -6.35 -13.29 -3.37
C LYS A 238 -4.87 -13.07 -3.10
N ILE A 239 -4.44 -13.43 -1.89
CA ILE A 239 -3.03 -13.52 -1.50
C ILE A 239 -2.76 -14.96 -1.05
N SER A 240 -1.95 -15.72 -1.80
CA SER A 240 -1.62 -17.13 -1.54
C SER A 240 -2.82 -18.01 -1.19
N GLY A 241 -3.92 -17.83 -1.94
CA GLY A 241 -5.17 -18.58 -1.77
C GLY A 241 -6.23 -17.90 -0.89
N HIS A 242 -5.83 -16.92 -0.06
CA HIS A 242 -6.73 -16.23 0.84
C HIS A 242 -7.53 -15.13 0.16
N SER A 243 -8.85 -15.19 0.31
CA SER A 243 -9.77 -14.16 -0.20
C SER A 243 -9.79 -12.99 0.76
N TRP A 244 -8.71 -12.20 0.73
CA TRP A 244 -8.40 -11.16 1.72
C TRP A 244 -9.59 -10.28 2.08
N TYR A 245 -10.37 -9.84 1.08
CA TYR A 245 -11.49 -8.93 1.32
C TYR A 245 -12.62 -9.64 2.05
N ARG A 246 -12.98 -10.84 1.61
CA ARG A 246 -14.05 -11.62 2.24
C ARG A 246 -13.68 -11.98 3.66
N GLU A 247 -12.50 -12.56 3.86
CA GLU A 247 -12.02 -12.98 5.17
C GLU A 247 -11.93 -11.80 6.15
N GLY A 248 -11.37 -10.66 5.73
CA GLY A 248 -11.30 -9.48 6.58
C GLY A 248 -12.66 -8.81 6.81
N ALA A 249 -13.54 -8.79 5.82
CA ALA A 249 -14.89 -8.22 5.98
C ALA A 249 -15.72 -9.04 6.97
N ASP A 250 -15.62 -10.37 6.93
CA ASP A 250 -16.29 -11.25 7.89
C ASP A 250 -15.84 -10.94 9.34
N VAL A 251 -14.54 -10.72 9.56
CA VAL A 251 -13.99 -10.30 10.87
C VAL A 251 -14.52 -8.93 11.30
N LEU A 252 -14.52 -7.94 10.40
CA LEU A 252 -14.97 -6.59 10.73
C LEU A 252 -16.47 -6.53 11.00
N LEU A 253 -17.30 -7.22 10.21
CA LEU A 253 -18.74 -7.26 10.42
C LEU A 253 -19.10 -7.95 11.74
N ALA A 254 -18.40 -9.02 12.11
CA ALA A 254 -18.58 -9.67 13.40
C ALA A 254 -18.10 -8.80 14.60
N GLY A 255 -17.09 -7.95 14.38
CA GLY A 255 -16.51 -7.09 15.42
C GLY A 255 -17.14 -5.71 15.56
N GLN A 256 -18.12 -5.34 14.72
CA GLN A 256 -18.75 -4.02 14.76
C GLN A 256 -19.58 -3.84 16.03
N LYS A 257 -19.37 -2.73 16.76
CA LYS A 257 -20.20 -2.38 17.93
C LYS A 257 -21.58 -1.88 17.50
N ALA A 258 -22.52 -1.83 18.45
CA ALA A 258 -23.89 -1.39 18.20
C ALA A 258 -24.00 0.07 17.69
N ASP A 259 -23.04 0.93 18.04
CA ASP A 259 -22.94 2.31 17.56
C ASP A 259 -22.24 2.43 16.19
N GLY A 260 -21.82 1.31 15.61
CA GLY A 260 -21.12 1.23 14.34
C GLY A 260 -19.62 1.39 14.42
N SER A 261 -19.04 1.61 15.61
CA SER A 261 -17.59 1.77 15.80
C SER A 261 -16.84 0.43 15.90
N TRP A 262 -15.52 0.53 15.77
CA TRP A 262 -14.57 -0.54 16.08
C TRP A 262 -13.52 -0.02 17.07
N ASP A 263 -13.13 -0.85 18.02
CA ASP A 263 -12.08 -0.53 18.99
C ASP A 263 -11.56 -1.84 19.60
N ASN A 264 -10.30 -2.18 19.34
CA ASN A 264 -9.66 -3.31 20.02
C ASN A 264 -8.92 -2.89 21.30
N LYS A 265 -8.89 -1.59 21.63
CA LYS A 265 -8.22 -0.99 22.79
C LYS A 265 -6.70 -1.19 22.84
N ASP A 266 -6.09 -1.65 21.75
CA ASP A 266 -4.65 -1.94 21.63
C ASP A 266 -3.96 -1.02 20.60
N GLU A 267 -4.63 0.05 20.18
CA GLU A 267 -4.13 1.09 19.26
C GLU A 267 -3.48 2.26 20.02
N ILE A 268 -2.83 3.23 19.32
CA ILE A 268 -2.44 4.50 19.96
C ILE A 268 -3.72 5.34 20.16
N ALA A 269 -3.87 5.94 21.34
CA ALA A 269 -5.01 6.81 21.61
C ALA A 269 -5.05 8.02 20.63
N PRO A 270 -6.23 8.42 20.10
CA PRO A 270 -7.54 7.82 20.36
C PRO A 270 -7.79 6.55 19.53
N THR A 271 -7.92 5.41 20.22
CA THR A 271 -7.95 4.07 19.60
C THR A 271 -9.19 3.86 18.74
N GLU A 272 -10.37 4.13 19.29
CA GLU A 272 -11.67 3.92 18.62
C GLU A 272 -11.78 4.70 17.31
N THR A 273 -11.35 5.96 17.28
CA THR A 273 -11.40 6.77 16.06
C THR A 273 -10.52 6.19 14.96
N LEU A 274 -9.28 5.79 15.31
CA LEU A 274 -8.34 5.22 14.36
C LEU A 274 -8.80 3.85 13.86
N ASP A 275 -9.19 2.97 14.77
CA ASP A 275 -9.72 1.64 14.46
C ASP A 275 -10.95 1.72 13.56
N THR A 276 -11.89 2.61 13.88
CA THR A 276 -13.08 2.85 13.05
C THR A 276 -12.69 3.38 11.67
N CYS A 277 -11.75 4.33 11.57
CA CYS A 277 -11.28 4.83 10.28
C CYS A 277 -10.65 3.71 9.43
N TYR A 278 -9.81 2.87 10.03
CA TYR A 278 -9.14 1.77 9.30
C TYR A 278 -10.11 0.66 8.89
N ALA A 279 -11.07 0.30 9.75
CA ALA A 279 -12.13 -0.64 9.41
C ALA A 279 -12.98 -0.14 8.23
N LEU A 280 -13.36 1.14 8.24
CA LEU A 280 -14.12 1.74 7.14
C LEU A 280 -13.31 1.79 5.83
N LEU A 281 -12.02 2.14 5.90
CA LEU A 281 -11.14 2.14 4.73
C LEU A 281 -11.00 0.75 4.10
N PHE A 282 -10.86 -0.29 4.95
CA PHE A 282 -10.87 -1.68 4.51
C PHE A 282 -12.17 -2.06 3.81
N LEU A 283 -13.31 -1.86 4.48
CA LEU A 283 -14.63 -2.26 3.97
C LEU A 283 -14.97 -1.54 2.66
N LYS A 284 -14.57 -0.27 2.55
CA LYS A 284 -14.80 0.56 1.37
C LYS A 284 -13.94 0.13 0.16
N ARG A 285 -12.83 -0.59 0.38
CA ARG A 285 -11.76 -0.78 -0.62
C ARG A 285 -11.30 0.56 -1.20
N GLY A 286 -10.96 1.49 -0.31
CA GLY A 286 -10.73 2.90 -0.66
C GLY A 286 -9.43 3.18 -1.42
N THR A 287 -8.61 2.16 -1.67
CA THR A 287 -7.32 2.32 -2.35
C THR A 287 -7.51 2.35 -3.87
N ALA A 288 -6.86 3.29 -4.56
CA ALA A 288 -6.87 3.30 -6.01
C ALA A 288 -5.70 2.47 -6.60
N PRO A 289 -5.95 1.54 -7.55
CA PRO A 289 -4.91 0.66 -8.08
C PRO A 289 -3.77 1.41 -8.75
N VAL A 290 -2.65 0.72 -8.97
CA VAL A 290 -1.53 1.21 -9.81
C VAL A 290 -1.44 0.50 -11.17
N GLY A 291 -2.34 -0.44 -11.45
CA GLY A 291 -2.39 -1.19 -12.71
C GLY A 291 -1.39 -2.35 -12.75
N ASP A 292 -1.00 -2.75 -13.95
CA ASP A 292 -0.15 -3.92 -14.25
C ASP A 292 1.34 -3.68 -13.89
N VAL A 293 1.63 -3.40 -12.61
CA VAL A 293 2.99 -3.04 -12.13
C VAL A 293 3.88 -4.26 -11.89
N ILE A 294 3.31 -5.39 -11.44
CA ILE A 294 4.04 -6.63 -11.11
C ILE A 294 3.60 -7.78 -12.00
N THR A 295 2.29 -7.97 -12.17
CA THR A 295 1.73 -9.00 -13.05
C THR A 295 1.66 -8.47 -14.47
N GLY A 296 2.69 -8.78 -15.27
CA GLY A 296 2.70 -8.50 -16.70
C GLY A 296 1.56 -9.22 -17.42
N ARG A 297 1.08 -8.62 -18.52
CA ARG A 297 0.08 -9.25 -19.38
C ARG A 297 0.68 -10.48 -20.07
N THR A 298 0.26 -11.68 -19.70
CA THR A 298 0.26 -12.79 -20.64
C THR A 298 -0.81 -12.47 -21.68
N GLU A 299 -0.42 -12.01 -22.87
CA GLU A 299 -1.33 -12.08 -24.01
C GLU A 299 -1.70 -13.56 -24.16
N ALA A 300 -3.00 -13.87 -24.03
CA ALA A 300 -3.47 -15.15 -24.50
C ALA A 300 -3.04 -15.24 -25.96
N LYS A 301 -2.17 -16.19 -26.31
CA LYS A 301 -1.93 -16.51 -27.72
C LYS A 301 -3.31 -16.73 -28.33
N PRO A 302 -3.69 -16.02 -29.40
CA PRO A 302 -4.96 -16.29 -30.06
C PRO A 302 -4.97 -17.76 -30.42
N ASP A 303 -6.06 -18.46 -30.06
CA ASP A 303 -6.25 -19.86 -30.42
C ASP A 303 -5.91 -20.02 -31.90
N SER A 304 -4.93 -20.88 -32.18
CA SER A 304 -4.58 -21.24 -33.54
C SER A 304 -5.82 -21.89 -34.17
N LYS A 305 -6.47 -21.14 -35.06
CA LYS A 305 -7.54 -21.65 -35.92
C LYS A 305 -7.02 -22.76 -36.83
#